data_AF-A0A4S4HC83-F1
#
_entry.id   AF-A0A4S4HC83-F1
#
_cell.length_a   1.000
_cell.length_b   1.000
_cell.length_c   1.000
_cell.angle_alpha   90.00
_cell.angle_beta   90.00
_cell.angle_gamma   90.00
#
_symmetry.space_group_name_H-M   'P 1'
#
loop_
_entity.id
_entity.type
_entity.pdbx_description
1 polymer ?
#
loop_
_entity_poly.entity_id
_entity_poly.type
_entity_poly.pdbx_seq_one_letter_code
_entity_poly.pdbx_strand_id
1 'polypeptide(L)'
;MVHHILLQCKFFLVEWLNITNTVIPNPFRKYYLRIFGIRVGRASSIHRGCRFFHVGKLSIGDNSTVNYGCYLDNRRGIYIGNNVGIAHNTKIYTLGHDYNDPGFFTKGSPVYVEDNAFIFSNAIIMPGVTIGKGAVVLAGSVVTKSVEPWTVVGGNPARKI
;
A
#
# COMPACT_ATOMS: atom_id res chain seq x y z
N MET A 1 24.46 20.42 0.96
CA MET A 1 25.02 19.51 -0.06
C MET A 1 24.81 18.02 0.30
N VAL A 2 25.33 17.51 1.41
CA VAL A 2 25.22 16.08 1.81
C VAL A 2 23.77 15.58 1.90
N HIS A 3 22.86 16.35 2.50
CA HIS A 3 21.44 15.96 2.62
C HIS A 3 20.77 15.72 1.25
N HIS A 4 21.04 16.57 0.27
CA HIS A 4 20.49 16.40 -1.08
C HIS A 4 21.04 15.15 -1.76
N ILE A 5 22.34 14.86 -1.61
CA ILE A 5 22.96 13.65 -2.18
C ILE A 5 22.31 12.40 -1.58
N LEU A 6 22.16 12.33 -0.27
CA LEU A 6 21.51 11.20 0.41
C LEU A 6 20.06 11.00 -0.04
N LEU A 7 19.33 12.10 -0.24
CA LEU A 7 17.97 12.05 -0.76
C LEU A 7 17.93 11.49 -2.19
N GLN A 8 18.84 11.90 -3.06
CA GLN A 8 18.93 11.34 -4.42
C GLN A 8 19.28 9.86 -4.39
N CYS A 9 20.25 9.44 -3.57
CA CYS A 9 20.58 8.02 -3.39
C CYS A 9 19.36 7.20 -2.97
N LYS A 10 18.52 7.74 -2.09
CA LYS A 10 17.26 7.10 -1.69
C LYS A 10 16.28 6.96 -2.86
N PHE A 11 16.13 7.98 -3.70
CA PHE A 11 15.29 7.89 -4.90
C PHE A 11 15.82 6.87 -5.89
N PHE A 12 17.13 6.84 -6.13
CA PHE A 12 17.75 5.80 -6.95
C PHE A 12 17.47 4.40 -6.42
N LEU A 13 17.56 4.19 -5.10
CA LEU A 13 17.29 2.88 -4.50
C LEU A 13 15.82 2.46 -4.66
N VAL A 14 14.88 3.40 -4.53
CA VAL A 14 13.44 3.14 -4.76
C VAL A 14 13.18 2.84 -6.24
N GLU A 15 13.80 3.57 -7.16
CA GLU A 15 13.64 3.32 -8.59
C GLU A 15 14.24 1.97 -9.00
N TRP A 16 15.42 1.65 -8.46
CA TRP A 16 16.06 0.35 -8.65
C TRP A 16 15.15 -0.79 -8.19
N LEU A 17 14.53 -0.68 -7.01
CA LEU A 17 13.53 -1.62 -6.51
C LEU A 17 12.38 -1.78 -7.50
N ASN A 18 11.80 -0.68 -7.99
CA ASN A 18 10.66 -0.72 -8.92
C ASN A 18 11.02 -1.39 -10.24
N ILE A 19 12.16 -1.05 -10.84
CA ILE A 19 12.62 -1.65 -12.11
C ILE A 19 12.85 -3.14 -11.92
N THR A 20 13.67 -3.52 -10.94
CA THR A 20 14.11 -4.91 -10.80
C THR A 20 13.01 -5.83 -10.27
N ASN A 21 12.07 -5.35 -9.45
CA ASN A 21 10.91 -6.14 -9.01
C ASN A 21 10.06 -6.71 -10.16
N THR A 22 10.07 -6.07 -11.34
CA THR A 22 9.30 -6.54 -12.51
C THR A 22 9.84 -7.82 -13.12
N VAL A 23 11.15 -8.08 -13.02
CA VAL A 23 11.81 -9.23 -13.64
C VAL A 23 12.00 -10.42 -12.69
N ILE A 24 11.93 -10.19 -11.37
CA ILE A 24 12.09 -11.27 -10.39
C ILE A 24 10.89 -12.23 -10.43
N PRO A 25 11.09 -13.55 -10.59
CA PRO A 25 10.00 -14.54 -10.59
C PRO A 25 9.25 -14.63 -9.25
N ASN A 26 7.98 -15.04 -9.28
CA ASN A 26 7.10 -15.05 -8.11
C ASN A 26 7.67 -15.82 -6.89
N PRO A 27 8.25 -17.04 -7.04
CA PRO A 27 8.77 -17.79 -5.89
C PRO A 27 9.88 -17.06 -5.13
N PHE A 28 10.68 -16.27 -5.84
CA PHE A 28 11.84 -15.57 -5.27
C PHE A 28 11.54 -14.14 -4.85
N ARG A 29 10.50 -13.52 -5.42
CA ARG A 29 10.18 -12.10 -5.21
C ARG A 29 10.03 -11.72 -3.74
N LYS A 30 9.42 -12.59 -2.92
CA LYS A 30 9.28 -12.31 -1.48
C LYS A 30 10.64 -12.16 -0.77
N TYR A 31 11.65 -12.94 -1.15
CA TYR A 31 12.98 -12.86 -0.55
C TYR A 31 13.72 -11.62 -1.05
N TYR A 32 13.61 -11.34 -2.35
CA TYR A 32 14.14 -10.14 -2.95
C TYR A 32 13.57 -8.86 -2.29
N LEU A 33 12.24 -8.77 -2.09
CA LEU A 33 11.61 -7.62 -1.43
C LEU A 33 12.09 -7.42 0.03
N ARG A 34 12.42 -8.52 0.74
CA ARG A 34 12.98 -8.44 2.10
C ARG A 34 14.36 -7.79 2.16
N ILE A 35 15.16 -7.87 1.10
CA ILE A 35 16.45 -7.15 0.99
C ILE A 35 16.22 -5.64 1.05
N PHE A 36 15.10 -5.15 0.51
CA PHE A 36 14.69 -3.76 0.58
C PHE A 36 13.89 -3.44 1.86
N GLY A 37 13.91 -4.30 2.87
CA GLY A 37 13.22 -4.08 4.14
C GLY A 37 11.69 -4.27 4.09
N ILE A 38 11.13 -4.78 3.00
CA ILE A 38 9.70 -5.06 2.86
C ILE A 38 9.41 -6.46 3.41
N ARG A 39 8.54 -6.55 4.42
CA ARG A 39 8.22 -7.83 5.08
C ARG A 39 7.07 -8.52 4.35
N VAL A 40 7.26 -9.80 4.02
CA VAL A 40 6.24 -10.62 3.35
C VAL A 40 6.07 -11.93 4.12
N GLY A 41 4.87 -12.21 4.61
CA GLY A 41 4.53 -13.41 5.36
C GLY A 41 4.58 -14.72 4.54
N ARG A 42 4.26 -15.82 5.20
CA ARG A 42 4.15 -17.16 4.60
C ARG A 42 2.93 -17.24 3.71
N ALA A 43 3.05 -17.99 2.62
CA ALA A 43 2.01 -18.12 1.59
C ALA A 43 1.44 -16.78 1.07
N SER A 44 2.20 -15.69 1.23
CA SER A 44 1.82 -14.35 0.79
C SER A 44 2.62 -13.94 -0.44
N SER A 45 2.04 -13.04 -1.22
CA SER A 45 2.68 -12.52 -2.42
C SER A 45 2.34 -11.06 -2.69
N ILE A 46 3.30 -10.37 -3.29
CA ILE A 46 3.10 -9.07 -3.93
C ILE A 46 3.41 -9.29 -5.40
N HIS A 47 2.41 -9.10 -6.26
CA HIS A 47 2.54 -9.37 -7.69
C HIS A 47 3.39 -8.29 -8.39
N ARG A 48 3.86 -8.63 -9.59
CA ARG A 48 4.61 -7.71 -10.46
C ARG A 48 3.76 -6.50 -10.85
N GLY A 49 4.42 -5.44 -11.30
CA GLY A 49 3.77 -4.18 -11.69
C GLY A 49 3.33 -3.31 -10.51
N CYS A 50 3.50 -3.77 -9.27
CA CYS A 50 3.31 -2.89 -8.11
C CYS A 50 4.40 -1.82 -8.05
N ARG A 51 4.00 -0.59 -7.72
CA ARG A 51 4.90 0.56 -7.58
C ARG A 51 5.09 0.92 -6.10
N PHE A 52 6.35 1.05 -5.68
CA PHE A 52 6.76 1.45 -4.33
C PHE A 52 7.33 2.87 -4.33
N PHE A 53 7.23 3.55 -3.19
CA PHE A 53 7.69 4.94 -3.02
C PHE A 53 8.77 5.09 -1.92
N HIS A 54 9.10 3.99 -1.26
CA HIS A 54 10.09 3.90 -0.20
C HIS A 54 10.64 2.47 -0.10
N VAL A 55 11.84 2.30 0.44
CA VAL A 55 12.34 0.98 0.86
C VAL A 55 11.82 0.62 2.25
N GLY A 56 11.30 -0.58 2.45
CA GLY A 56 10.66 -0.97 3.70
C GLY A 56 9.36 -0.21 3.94
N LYS A 57 8.97 0.01 5.21
CA LYS A 57 7.68 0.64 5.57
C LYS A 57 6.45 0.01 4.90
N LEU A 58 6.57 -1.24 4.51
CA LEU A 58 5.51 -2.07 3.96
C LEU A 58 5.66 -3.44 4.59
N SER A 59 4.59 -3.95 5.19
CA SER A 59 4.51 -5.33 5.64
C SER A 59 3.20 -5.96 5.25
N ILE A 60 3.26 -7.23 4.88
CA ILE A 60 2.11 -8.08 4.63
C ILE A 60 2.22 -9.34 5.49
N GLY A 61 1.13 -9.69 6.19
CA GLY A 61 0.99 -10.89 7.01
C GLY A 61 0.97 -12.18 6.20
N ASP A 62 0.56 -13.28 6.84
CA ASP A 62 0.48 -14.61 6.23
C ASP A 62 -0.81 -14.77 5.39
N ASN A 63 -0.74 -15.59 4.33
CA ASN A 63 -1.84 -15.90 3.40
C ASN A 63 -2.50 -14.67 2.74
N SER A 64 -1.73 -13.61 2.51
CA SER A 64 -2.22 -12.35 1.97
C SER A 64 -1.64 -12.07 0.59
N THR A 65 -2.44 -11.47 -0.30
CA THR A 65 -2.04 -11.20 -1.69
C THR A 65 -2.30 -9.75 -2.06
N VAL A 66 -1.27 -9.09 -2.60
CA VAL A 66 -1.39 -7.81 -3.32
C VAL A 66 -1.24 -8.09 -4.79
N ASN A 67 -2.30 -7.85 -5.55
CA ASN A 67 -2.38 -8.22 -6.95
C ASN A 67 -1.68 -7.21 -7.87
N TYR A 68 -1.65 -7.51 -9.16
CA TYR A 68 -0.86 -6.79 -10.17
C TYR A 68 -1.19 -5.30 -10.22
N GLY A 69 -0.16 -4.47 -10.44
CA GLY A 69 -0.34 -3.05 -10.78
C GLY A 69 -0.70 -2.12 -9.62
N CYS A 70 -0.64 -2.58 -8.36
CA CYS A 70 -0.99 -1.75 -7.23
C CYS A 70 -0.02 -0.57 -7.03
N TYR A 71 -0.55 0.61 -6.73
CA TYR A 71 0.23 1.77 -6.35
C TYR A 71 0.35 1.81 -4.83
N LEU A 72 1.53 1.55 -4.30
CA LEU A 72 1.79 1.36 -2.87
C LEU A 72 2.66 2.50 -2.35
N ASP A 73 2.04 3.64 -2.05
CA ASP A 73 2.73 4.76 -1.40
C ASP A 73 3.05 4.40 0.06
N ASN A 74 4.20 3.76 0.28
CA ASN A 74 4.69 3.35 1.58
C ASN A 74 5.58 4.40 2.28
N ARG A 75 5.50 5.69 1.90
CA ARG A 75 6.34 6.75 2.51
C ARG A 75 6.08 6.94 4.01
N ARG A 76 4.82 6.83 4.46
CA ARG A 76 4.44 6.86 5.88
C ARG A 76 4.13 5.49 6.47
N GLY A 77 3.83 4.48 5.65
CA GLY A 77 3.70 3.09 6.08
C GLY A 77 2.43 2.43 5.57
N ILE A 78 2.53 1.20 5.10
CA ILE A 78 1.39 0.36 4.73
C ILE A 78 1.52 -0.97 5.47
N TYR A 79 0.52 -1.30 6.28
CA TYR A 79 0.56 -2.49 7.14
C TYR A 79 -0.66 -3.36 6.84
N ILE A 80 -0.41 -4.52 6.24
CA ILE A 80 -1.43 -5.47 5.81
C ILE A 80 -1.37 -6.71 6.71
N GLY A 81 -2.51 -7.10 7.25
CA GLY A 81 -2.69 -8.27 8.11
C GLY A 81 -2.65 -9.60 7.36
N ASN A 82 -3.23 -10.62 8.01
CA ASN A 82 -3.31 -11.99 7.52
C ASN A 82 -4.60 -12.24 6.72
N ASN A 83 -4.56 -13.16 5.77
CA ASN A 83 -5.70 -13.53 4.92
C ASN A 83 -6.34 -12.34 4.17
N VAL A 84 -5.53 -11.35 3.79
CA VAL A 84 -6.00 -10.13 3.10
C VAL A 84 -5.86 -10.28 1.59
N GLY A 85 -6.91 -9.90 0.87
CA GLY A 85 -6.87 -9.75 -0.59
C GLY A 85 -6.91 -8.28 -1.02
N ILE A 86 -5.88 -7.81 -1.72
CA ILE A 86 -5.88 -6.51 -2.39
C ILE A 86 -5.82 -6.77 -3.89
N ALA A 87 -6.91 -6.46 -4.58
CA ALA A 87 -7.06 -6.73 -6.00
C ALA A 87 -6.38 -5.68 -6.88
N HIS A 88 -6.41 -5.93 -8.19
CA HIS A 88 -5.59 -5.27 -9.21
C HIS A 88 -5.72 -3.75 -9.20
N ASN A 89 -4.61 -3.07 -9.49
CA ASN A 89 -4.56 -1.61 -9.71
C ASN A 89 -5.12 -0.75 -8.57
N THR A 90 -5.25 -1.31 -7.36
CA THR A 90 -5.61 -0.58 -6.15
C THR A 90 -4.52 0.45 -5.84
N LYS A 91 -4.91 1.64 -5.40
CA LYS A 91 -3.99 2.72 -5.01
C LYS A 91 -4.12 2.97 -3.52
N ILE A 92 -3.01 2.85 -2.80
CA ILE A 92 -2.92 3.17 -1.38
C ILE A 92 -2.00 4.35 -1.22
N TYR A 93 -2.53 5.45 -0.69
CA TYR A 93 -1.80 6.68 -0.41
C TYR A 93 -1.53 6.79 1.08
N THR A 94 -0.31 7.19 1.46
CA THR A 94 0.04 7.45 2.87
C THR A 94 0.60 8.85 3.08
N LEU A 95 0.89 9.58 2.00
CA LEU A 95 1.38 10.95 2.03
C LEU A 95 0.71 11.81 0.94
N GLY A 96 0.30 13.01 1.32
CA GLY A 96 -0.10 14.09 0.43
C GLY A 96 0.33 15.45 1.00
N HIS A 97 -0.39 16.49 0.62
CA HIS A 97 -0.25 17.84 1.18
C HIS A 97 -1.49 18.21 2.00
N ASP A 98 -1.31 19.00 3.04
CA ASP A 98 -2.45 19.62 3.72
C ASP A 98 -2.93 20.81 2.89
N TYR A 99 -4.11 20.66 2.28
CA TYR A 99 -4.70 21.73 1.46
C TYR A 99 -5.28 22.87 2.29
N ASN A 100 -5.38 22.73 3.61
CA ASN A 100 -5.81 23.79 4.52
C ASN A 100 -4.63 24.56 5.12
N ASP A 101 -3.41 24.09 4.91
CA ASP A 101 -2.21 24.74 5.40
C ASP A 101 -1.67 25.72 4.34
N PRO A 102 -1.55 27.02 4.64
CA PRO A 102 -1.00 28.01 3.72
C PRO A 102 0.44 27.69 3.25
N GLY A 103 1.19 26.94 4.06
CA GLY A 103 2.54 26.48 3.71
C GLY A 103 2.55 25.26 2.77
N PHE A 104 1.39 24.67 2.48
CA PHE A 104 1.23 23.44 1.70
C PHE A 104 2.16 22.32 2.18
N PHE A 105 2.42 22.23 3.49
CA PHE A 105 3.29 21.23 4.06
C PHE A 105 2.72 19.83 3.84
N THR A 106 3.62 18.83 3.81
CA THR A 106 3.20 17.44 3.62
C THR A 106 2.42 16.94 4.83
N LYS A 107 1.30 16.25 4.59
CA LYS A 107 0.49 15.58 5.61
C LYS A 107 0.28 14.14 5.22
N GLY A 108 0.46 13.25 6.17
CA GLY A 108 0.36 11.83 5.91
C GLY A 108 0.35 11.01 7.18
N SER A 109 -0.23 9.83 7.08
CA SER A 109 -0.38 8.87 8.16
C SER A 109 -0.37 7.47 7.55
N PRO A 110 0.10 6.43 8.27
CA PRO A 110 0.09 5.08 7.75
C PRO A 110 -1.32 4.60 7.38
N VAL A 111 -1.38 3.62 6.48
CA VAL A 111 -2.61 2.88 6.17
C VAL A 111 -2.52 1.49 6.76
N TYR A 112 -3.60 1.05 7.39
CA TYR A 112 -3.73 -0.28 7.97
C TYR A 112 -4.83 -1.04 7.23
N VAL A 113 -4.55 -2.29 6.87
CA VAL A 113 -5.53 -3.23 6.33
C VAL A 113 -5.50 -4.45 7.23
N GLU A 114 -6.51 -4.58 8.07
CA GLU A 114 -6.57 -5.62 9.10
C GLU A 114 -6.91 -7.00 8.53
N ASP A 115 -6.80 -8.02 9.37
CA ASP A 115 -6.97 -9.42 8.98
C ASP A 115 -8.31 -9.70 8.27
N ASN A 116 -8.28 -10.58 7.27
CA ASN A 116 -9.44 -11.03 6.50
C ASN A 116 -10.16 -9.92 5.69
N ALA A 117 -9.62 -8.71 5.63
CA ALA A 117 -10.18 -7.65 4.80
C ALA A 117 -9.97 -7.94 3.30
N PHE A 118 -10.86 -7.39 2.47
CA PHE A 118 -10.77 -7.53 1.02
C PHE A 118 -11.00 -6.19 0.32
N ILE A 119 -10.10 -5.82 -0.59
CA ILE A 119 -10.16 -4.58 -1.36
C ILE A 119 -10.23 -4.94 -2.84
N PHE A 120 -11.37 -4.66 -3.48
CA PHE A 120 -11.59 -4.92 -4.90
C PHE A 120 -10.84 -3.94 -5.80
N SER A 121 -10.69 -4.34 -7.08
CA SER A 121 -9.81 -3.69 -8.04
C SER A 121 -10.11 -2.20 -8.21
N ASN A 122 -9.07 -1.43 -8.52
CA ASN A 122 -9.14 0.01 -8.78
C ASN A 122 -9.64 0.87 -7.60
N ALA A 123 -9.77 0.33 -6.39
CA ALA A 123 -10.06 1.14 -5.22
C ALA A 123 -8.92 2.12 -4.90
N ILE A 124 -9.25 3.23 -4.26
CA ILE A 124 -8.33 4.26 -3.80
C ILE A 124 -8.48 4.40 -2.29
N ILE A 125 -7.40 4.18 -1.55
CA ILE A 125 -7.34 4.27 -0.08
C ILE A 125 -6.53 5.51 0.29
N MET A 126 -7.14 6.44 1.02
CA MET A 126 -6.52 7.71 1.39
C MET A 126 -5.61 7.59 2.63
N PRO A 127 -4.68 8.56 2.85
CA PRO A 127 -3.79 8.55 4.00
C PRO A 127 -4.51 8.44 5.34
N GLY A 128 -3.98 7.64 6.25
CA GLY A 128 -4.53 7.46 7.61
C GLY A 128 -5.75 6.57 7.72
N VAL A 129 -6.21 5.96 6.62
CA VAL A 129 -7.34 5.04 6.63
C VAL A 129 -6.93 3.69 7.24
N THR A 130 -7.79 3.17 8.11
CA THR A 130 -7.81 1.77 8.52
C THR A 130 -8.96 1.04 7.84
N ILE A 131 -8.67 -0.07 7.16
CA ILE A 131 -9.67 -1.02 6.69
C ILE A 131 -9.79 -2.11 7.77
N GLY A 132 -10.90 -2.07 8.52
CA GLY A 132 -11.12 -2.95 9.66
C GLY A 132 -11.20 -4.43 9.30
N LYS A 133 -11.01 -5.29 10.30
CA LYS A 133 -11.02 -6.75 10.15
C LYS A 133 -12.26 -7.23 9.39
N GLY A 134 -12.06 -8.04 8.36
CA GLY A 134 -13.15 -8.60 7.56
C GLY A 134 -13.95 -7.59 6.75
N ALA A 135 -13.54 -6.31 6.70
CA ALA A 135 -14.22 -5.30 5.90
C ALA A 135 -13.97 -5.52 4.40
N VAL A 136 -14.95 -5.12 3.59
CA VAL A 136 -14.90 -5.24 2.13
C VAL A 136 -15.02 -3.86 1.50
N VAL A 137 -14.08 -3.51 0.64
CA VAL A 137 -14.11 -2.30 -0.18
C VAL A 137 -14.41 -2.70 -1.61
N LEU A 138 -15.57 -2.28 -2.16
CA LEU A 138 -15.97 -2.61 -3.53
C LEU A 138 -15.10 -1.90 -4.60
N ALA A 139 -15.14 -2.43 -5.82
CA ALA A 139 -14.28 -1.99 -6.92
C ALA A 139 -14.47 -0.50 -7.22
N GLY A 140 -13.37 0.19 -7.54
CA GLY A 140 -13.38 1.61 -7.91
C GLY A 140 -13.74 2.59 -6.77
N SER A 141 -13.91 2.10 -5.53
CA SER A 141 -14.30 2.95 -4.41
C SER A 141 -13.18 3.92 -3.99
N VAL A 142 -13.55 5.11 -3.51
CA VAL A 142 -12.62 6.09 -2.94
C VAL A 142 -12.85 6.19 -1.44
N VAL A 143 -11.99 5.51 -0.67
CA VAL A 143 -12.09 5.40 0.77
C VAL A 143 -11.35 6.55 1.43
N THR A 144 -12.12 7.53 1.90
CA THR A 144 -11.60 8.76 2.55
C THR A 144 -11.68 8.75 4.07
N LYS A 145 -12.31 7.72 4.66
CA LYS A 145 -12.46 7.51 6.11
C LYS A 145 -12.25 6.03 6.42
N SER A 146 -11.79 5.72 7.64
CA SER A 146 -11.65 4.34 8.11
C SER A 146 -12.96 3.56 8.00
N VAL A 147 -12.84 2.28 7.71
CA VAL A 147 -13.95 1.36 7.52
C VAL A 147 -14.04 0.44 8.73
N GLU A 148 -15.19 0.42 9.37
CA GLU A 148 -15.44 -0.45 10.52
C GLU A 148 -15.28 -1.94 10.16
N PRO A 149 -14.87 -2.79 11.12
CA PRO A 149 -14.82 -4.23 10.91
C PRO A 149 -16.13 -4.81 10.35
N TRP A 150 -16.02 -5.86 9.55
CA TRP A 150 -17.15 -6.60 8.97
C TRP A 150 -18.18 -5.74 8.22
N THR A 151 -17.73 -4.60 7.69
CA THR A 151 -18.57 -3.69 6.93
C THR A 151 -18.21 -3.74 5.46
N VAL A 152 -19.22 -3.70 4.59
CA VAL A 152 -19.03 -3.53 3.14
C VAL A 152 -19.21 -2.05 2.81
N VAL A 153 -18.26 -1.47 2.09
CA VAL A 153 -18.35 -0.09 1.59
C VAL A 153 -18.15 -0.01 0.08
N GLY A 154 -18.80 0.95 -0.56
CA GLY A 154 -18.65 1.23 -1.98
C GLY A 154 -18.86 2.70 -2.35
N GLY A 155 -18.38 3.09 -3.52
CA GLY A 155 -18.65 4.40 -4.13
C GLY A 155 -17.55 5.45 -3.94
N ASN A 156 -17.82 6.66 -4.42
CA ASN A 156 -16.92 7.81 -4.32
C ASN A 156 -17.68 9.06 -3.85
N PRO A 157 -17.47 9.52 -2.60
CA PRO A 157 -16.69 8.86 -1.55
C PRO A 157 -17.36 7.57 -1.06
N ALA A 158 -16.56 6.60 -0.60
CA ALA A 158 -17.08 5.30 -0.17
C ALA A 158 -18.05 5.43 1.02
N ARG A 159 -19.14 4.67 1.00
CA ARG A 159 -20.17 4.60 2.03
C ARG A 159 -20.54 3.16 2.32
N LYS A 160 -21.03 2.90 3.53
CA LYS A 160 -21.59 1.60 3.91
C LYS A 160 -22.74 1.23 2.98
N ILE A 161 -22.78 -0.05 2.61
CA ILE A 161 -23.84 -0.70 1.85
C ILE A 161 -24.69 -1.54 2.80
#